data_AF-A0A517PHU7-F1
#
_entry.id   AF-A0A517PHU7-F1
#
_cell.length_a   1.000
_cell.length_b   1.000
_cell.length_c   1.000
_cell.angle_alpha   90.00
_cell.angle_beta   90.00
_cell.angle_gamma   90.00
#
_symmetry.space_group_name_H-M   'P 1'
#
loop_
_entity.id
_entity.type
_entity.pdbx_description
1 polymer ?
#
loop_
_entity_poly.entity_id
_entity_poly.type
_entity_poly.pdbx_seq_one_letter_code
_entity_poly.pdbx_strand_id
1 'polypeptide(L)'
;MQLLRSTLILSLTLVACSSNLFAQKAPNFAPVKPAGDPATCGANIQRTMTLLATSTPEKRNRVRILFYGQSVTRNPWWEDVANDLRQRFPHADLEIENRAIGGYGGPVLINTAEFDLYPFYPDLVIFHVWSGAETGHQENIIRRIRERTTAEVLLWTSNLRWPSTVPPDGDPQHPDVLAKDAQDQAISDLYFRLGRELNCEVADVRTGMQRYLKENNLVVKDTLRDTVHPNKLGNFLIAELVKPHLRYDPSFPDDKWKDLVTDVPVNDPRVQHKDDGSLTLNFKGNRIDVIAASGDAAKADVLLDGKSPSQFPELYYHTRPSPTPVAGRPAFNRIDHQSPLQVETWTARILECDLEKDVLRYEISGSKTGPDGTGDHKQRFVSHSGRVVIEPRMWMVNWSLRYRKQSLPKDYKVTWETRPLFVDVWQSPAVTDSSKEYPTVLAQGMKNGDHSLTLNPQTPGKLPVKAFRIYRPPLKVSAEE
;
A
#
# COMPACT_ATOMS: atom_id res chain seq x y z
N MET A 1 -3.93 73.90 -23.01
CA MET A 1 -4.40 74.77 -21.91
C MET A 1 -5.74 74.23 -21.42
N GLN A 2 -5.93 74.22 -20.10
CA GLN A 2 -7.05 73.70 -19.30
C GLN A 2 -8.45 73.81 -19.94
N LEU A 3 -9.35 72.88 -19.62
CA LEU A 3 -10.42 73.10 -18.62
C LEU A 3 -11.35 71.87 -18.42
N LEU A 4 -11.57 71.54 -17.13
CA LEU A 4 -12.76 71.02 -16.43
C LEU A 4 -13.47 69.74 -16.93
N ARG A 5 -13.42 68.61 -16.21
CA ARG A 5 -14.22 68.21 -15.02
C ARG A 5 -15.75 68.42 -15.14
N SER A 6 -16.49 67.33 -15.29
CA SER A 6 -17.82 67.12 -14.67
C SER A 6 -18.15 65.62 -14.55
N THR A 7 -18.28 65.23 -13.28
CA THR A 7 -19.02 64.14 -12.61
C THR A 7 -19.90 63.21 -13.45
N LEU A 8 -19.69 61.90 -13.31
CA LEU A 8 -20.76 60.90 -13.43
C LEU A 8 -20.66 59.89 -12.28
N ILE A 9 -21.72 59.86 -11.46
CA ILE A 9 -21.92 58.96 -10.33
C ILE A 9 -22.29 57.59 -10.91
N LEU A 10 -21.50 56.55 -10.64
CA LEU A 10 -21.86 55.16 -10.91
C LEU A 10 -22.14 54.46 -9.59
N SER A 11 -23.43 54.27 -9.29
CA SER A 11 -23.93 53.46 -8.19
C SER A 11 -23.61 51.98 -8.44
N LEU A 12 -22.64 51.45 -7.68
CA LEU A 12 -22.30 50.04 -7.64
C LEU A 12 -23.32 49.30 -6.76
N THR A 13 -24.32 48.66 -7.35
CA THR A 13 -25.14 47.65 -6.66
C THR A 13 -24.30 46.40 -6.45
N LEU A 14 -23.94 46.14 -5.19
CA LEU A 14 -23.38 44.87 -4.72
C LEU A 14 -24.43 43.76 -4.95
N VAL A 15 -24.26 42.95 -5.98
CA VAL A 15 -24.91 41.63 -6.03
C VAL A 15 -24.01 40.70 -5.24
N ALA A 16 -24.35 40.49 -3.97
CA ALA A 16 -23.82 39.39 -3.18
C ALA A 16 -24.29 38.08 -3.84
N CYS A 17 -23.46 37.52 -4.72
CA CYS A 17 -23.62 36.15 -5.18
C CYS A 17 -23.37 35.23 -3.98
N SER A 18 -24.47 34.89 -3.31
CA SER A 18 -24.55 33.84 -2.30
C SER A 18 -24.04 32.52 -2.89
N SER A 19 -22.80 32.17 -2.55
CA SER A 19 -22.17 30.87 -2.76
C SER A 19 -22.76 29.83 -1.80
N ASN A 20 -24.07 29.58 -1.89
CA ASN A 20 -24.80 28.59 -1.09
C ASN A 20 -25.83 27.82 -1.93
N LEU A 21 -25.48 27.48 -3.16
CA LEU A 21 -26.24 26.53 -3.97
C LEU A 21 -25.30 25.35 -4.31
N PHE A 22 -25.69 24.16 -3.85
CA PHE A 22 -25.05 22.85 -3.99
C PHE A 22 -24.04 22.40 -2.92
N ALA A 23 -24.32 22.66 -1.64
CA ALA A 23 -23.97 21.66 -0.61
C ALA A 23 -25.04 20.55 -0.67
N GLN A 24 -24.80 19.50 -1.45
CA GLN A 24 -25.66 18.32 -1.46
C GLN A 24 -25.59 17.70 -0.06
N LYS A 25 -26.66 17.84 0.73
CA LYS A 25 -26.76 17.28 2.09
C LYS A 25 -26.42 15.79 2.00
N ALA A 26 -25.39 15.34 2.72
CA ALA A 26 -25.03 13.93 2.75
C ALA A 26 -26.27 13.11 3.14
N PRO A 27 -26.53 11.97 2.47
CA PRO A 27 -27.68 11.13 2.83
C PRO A 27 -27.55 10.73 4.30
N ASN A 28 -28.62 10.96 5.07
CA ASN A 28 -28.65 10.65 6.50
C ASN A 28 -29.02 9.17 6.66
N PHE A 29 -28.04 8.28 6.54
CA PHE A 29 -28.23 6.85 6.80
C PHE A 29 -28.36 6.59 8.32
N ALA A 30 -29.11 5.55 8.70
CA ALA A 30 -29.20 5.16 10.10
C ALA A 30 -27.80 4.79 10.65
N PRO A 31 -27.51 5.03 11.94
CA PRO A 31 -26.25 4.64 12.55
C PRO A 31 -25.97 3.15 12.44
N VAL A 32 -24.70 2.78 12.25
CA VAL A 32 -24.27 1.39 12.14
C VAL A 32 -23.75 0.92 13.49
N LYS A 33 -24.22 -0.24 13.96
CA LYS A 33 -23.64 -0.89 15.14
C LYS A 33 -22.40 -1.70 14.69
N PRO A 34 -21.29 -1.73 15.45
CA PRO A 34 -20.17 -2.63 15.17
C PRO A 34 -20.60 -4.09 15.27
N ALA A 35 -20.05 -4.96 14.42
CA ALA A 35 -20.24 -6.39 14.53
C ALA A 35 -19.38 -6.93 15.69
N GLY A 36 -19.96 -7.76 16.56
CA GLY A 36 -19.30 -8.24 17.77
C GLY A 36 -19.24 -7.20 18.90
N ASP A 37 -18.32 -7.41 19.84
CA ASP A 37 -18.08 -6.53 20.98
C ASP A 37 -17.19 -5.34 20.58
N PRO A 38 -17.71 -4.09 20.61
CA PRO A 38 -16.91 -2.91 20.32
C PRO A 38 -15.69 -2.77 21.23
N ALA A 39 -15.71 -3.33 22.45
CA ALA A 39 -14.59 -3.24 23.38
C ALA A 39 -13.33 -3.94 22.84
N THR A 40 -13.47 -4.94 21.96
CA THR A 40 -12.35 -5.70 21.38
C THR A 40 -11.81 -5.14 20.07
N CYS A 41 -12.50 -4.18 19.44
CA CYS A 41 -12.12 -3.62 18.15
C CYS A 41 -10.74 -2.96 18.21
N GLY A 42 -9.86 -3.33 17.26
CA GLY A 42 -8.56 -2.73 17.05
C GLY A 42 -7.41 -3.39 17.82
N ALA A 43 -7.67 -4.43 18.62
CA ALA A 43 -6.67 -5.03 19.50
C ALA A 43 -5.38 -5.47 18.79
N ASN A 44 -5.44 -5.85 17.51
CA ASN A 44 -4.29 -6.36 16.76
C ASN A 44 -3.59 -5.32 15.85
N ILE A 45 -3.93 -4.03 15.97
CA ILE A 45 -3.30 -2.93 15.21
C ILE A 45 -2.78 -1.78 16.09
N GLN A 46 -2.46 -2.09 17.35
CA GLN A 46 -2.16 -1.08 18.37
C GLN A 46 -0.82 -0.38 18.18
N ARG A 47 0.16 -0.94 17.46
CA ARG A 47 1.39 -0.19 17.16
C ARG A 47 1.09 1.04 16.32
N THR A 48 0.36 0.85 15.22
CA THR A 48 -0.05 1.92 14.31
C THR A 48 -0.94 2.92 15.04
N MET A 49 -1.93 2.42 15.80
CA MET A 49 -2.82 3.30 16.54
C MET A 49 -2.10 4.08 17.65
N THR A 50 -1.05 3.52 18.26
CA THR A 50 -0.18 4.24 19.19
C THR A 50 0.56 5.39 18.50
N LEU A 51 1.15 5.16 17.31
CA LEU A 51 1.83 6.23 16.56
C LEU A 51 0.86 7.38 16.23
N LEU A 52 -0.36 7.05 15.84
CA LEU A 52 -1.41 8.05 15.57
C LEU A 52 -1.81 8.80 16.84
N ALA A 53 -2.16 8.09 17.91
CA ALA A 53 -2.70 8.68 19.14
C ALA A 53 -1.66 9.46 19.95
N THR A 54 -0.38 9.11 19.84
CA THR A 54 0.72 9.81 20.52
C THR A 54 1.36 10.91 19.68
N SER A 55 0.81 11.19 18.49
CA SER A 55 1.22 12.35 17.70
C SER A 55 0.69 13.65 18.30
N THR A 56 1.57 14.61 18.48
CA THR A 56 1.31 15.92 19.09
C THR A 56 1.88 17.04 18.21
N PRO A 57 1.51 18.32 18.40
CA PRO A 57 2.15 19.42 17.68
C PRO A 57 3.68 19.43 17.81
N GLU A 58 4.23 18.96 18.94
CA GLU A 58 5.66 18.93 19.25
C GLU A 58 6.34 17.63 18.81
N LYS A 59 5.57 16.57 18.54
CA LYS A 59 6.08 15.27 18.09
C LYS A 59 5.09 14.63 17.12
N ARG A 60 5.33 14.82 15.83
CA ARG A 60 4.56 14.29 14.72
C ARG A 60 5.16 12.95 14.30
N ASN A 61 4.48 11.85 14.59
CA ASN A 61 4.92 10.54 14.11
C ASN A 61 4.51 10.38 12.64
N ARG A 62 5.42 9.86 11.81
CA ARG A 62 5.08 9.46 10.44
C ARG A 62 4.36 8.12 10.48
N VAL A 63 3.24 8.01 9.76
CA VAL A 63 2.46 6.78 9.67
C VAL A 63 2.06 6.51 8.22
N ARG A 64 2.38 5.31 7.71
CA ARG A 64 2.01 4.85 6.37
C ARG A 64 0.86 3.87 6.42
N ILE A 65 -0.23 4.15 5.70
CA ILE A 65 -1.40 3.27 5.62
C ILE A 65 -1.68 2.93 4.16
N LEU A 66 -1.81 1.63 3.87
CA LEU A 66 -2.08 1.13 2.53
C LEU A 66 -3.43 0.43 2.47
N PHE A 67 -4.34 0.94 1.65
CA PHE A 67 -5.50 0.19 1.19
C PHE A 67 -5.08 -0.66 0.00
N TYR A 68 -5.22 -1.98 0.12
CA TYR A 68 -4.84 -2.93 -0.92
C TYR A 68 -5.92 -3.99 -1.14
N GLY A 69 -6.09 -4.42 -2.39
CA GLY A 69 -7.21 -5.28 -2.75
C GLY A 69 -7.72 -5.07 -4.17
N GLN A 70 -9.04 -5.16 -4.32
CA GLN A 70 -9.73 -5.15 -5.61
C GLN A 70 -10.55 -3.89 -5.88
N SER A 71 -11.46 -3.95 -6.86
CA SER A 71 -12.30 -2.82 -7.25
C SER A 71 -13.14 -2.28 -6.10
N VAL A 72 -13.65 -3.12 -5.18
CA VAL A 72 -14.43 -2.61 -4.03
C VAL A 72 -13.58 -1.72 -3.13
N THR A 73 -12.33 -2.10 -2.84
CA THR A 73 -11.38 -1.26 -2.09
C THR A 73 -11.12 0.09 -2.76
N ARG A 74 -11.28 0.22 -4.08
CA ARG A 74 -11.17 1.50 -4.81
C ARG A 74 -12.40 2.40 -4.71
N ASN A 75 -13.53 1.93 -4.17
CA ASN A 75 -14.75 2.76 -4.06
C ASN A 75 -14.61 3.76 -2.91
N PRO A 76 -15.40 4.85 -2.87
CA PRO A 76 -15.15 6.01 -2.00
C PRO A 76 -15.03 5.75 -0.49
N TRP A 77 -15.48 4.61 0.04
CA TRP A 77 -15.39 4.31 1.48
C TRP A 77 -13.97 4.42 2.07
N TRP A 78 -12.92 4.14 1.29
CA TRP A 78 -11.54 4.27 1.80
C TRP A 78 -11.18 5.75 2.06
N GLU A 79 -11.75 6.67 1.27
CA GLU A 79 -11.57 8.12 1.44
C GLU A 79 -12.26 8.58 2.73
N ASP A 80 -13.46 8.05 3.01
CA ASP A 80 -14.18 8.32 4.27
C ASP A 80 -13.37 7.86 5.49
N VAL A 81 -12.75 6.68 5.41
CA VAL A 81 -11.85 6.17 6.47
C VAL A 81 -10.58 7.02 6.58
N ALA A 82 -9.95 7.37 5.47
CA ALA A 82 -8.75 8.20 5.46
C ALA A 82 -9.02 9.61 6.01
N ASN A 83 -10.17 10.21 5.69
CA ASN A 83 -10.57 11.51 6.18
C ASN A 83 -10.88 11.48 7.68
N ASP A 84 -11.57 10.44 8.15
CA ASP A 84 -11.79 10.21 9.59
C ASP A 84 -10.45 10.12 10.36
N LEU A 85 -9.48 9.36 9.85
CA LEU A 85 -8.14 9.27 10.46
C LEU A 85 -7.43 10.63 10.51
N ARG A 86 -7.44 11.39 9.41
CA ARG A 86 -6.83 12.73 9.38
C ARG A 86 -7.51 13.70 10.34
N GLN A 87 -8.83 13.59 10.51
CA GLN A 87 -9.59 14.43 11.41
C GLN A 87 -9.32 14.08 12.88
N ARG A 88 -9.26 12.79 13.23
CA ARG A 88 -9.02 12.34 14.61
C ARG A 88 -7.56 12.47 15.04
N PHE A 89 -6.62 12.40 14.10
CA PHE A 89 -5.18 12.45 14.36
C PHE A 89 -4.49 13.54 13.53
N PRO A 90 -4.84 14.83 13.73
CA PRO A 90 -4.37 15.93 12.87
C PRO A 90 -2.86 16.22 12.98
N HIS A 91 -2.21 15.69 14.03
CA HIS A 91 -0.78 15.87 14.26
C HIS A 91 0.09 14.72 13.74
N ALA A 92 -0.51 13.62 13.28
CA ALA A 92 0.24 12.55 12.63
C ALA A 92 0.62 12.95 11.20
N ASP A 93 1.84 12.62 10.78
CA ASP A 93 2.27 12.77 9.39
C ASP A 93 1.81 11.55 8.59
N LEU A 94 0.55 11.61 8.15
CA LEU A 94 -0.16 10.54 7.47
C LEU A 94 0.17 10.46 5.98
N GLU A 95 0.72 9.33 5.55
CA GLU A 95 0.85 8.91 4.16
C GLU A 95 -0.13 7.77 3.90
N ILE A 96 -1.27 8.09 3.30
CA ILE A 96 -2.36 7.12 3.05
C ILE A 96 -2.51 6.92 1.54
N GLU A 97 -2.30 5.70 1.08
CA GLU A 97 -2.43 5.34 -0.34
C GLU A 97 -3.46 4.23 -0.56
N ASN A 98 -4.09 4.26 -1.74
CA ASN A 98 -4.91 3.15 -2.23
C ASN A 98 -4.31 2.59 -3.52
N ARG A 99 -3.72 1.39 -3.41
CA ARG A 99 -3.10 0.66 -4.54
C ARG A 99 -3.93 -0.52 -5.00
N ALA A 100 -5.21 -0.58 -4.64
CA ALA A 100 -6.09 -1.66 -5.05
C ALA A 100 -6.30 -1.69 -6.58
N ILE A 101 -6.46 -2.88 -7.16
CA ILE A 101 -6.53 -3.07 -8.61
C ILE A 101 -7.85 -3.75 -8.99
N GLY A 102 -8.66 -3.05 -9.78
CA GLY A 102 -9.99 -3.53 -10.16
C GLY A 102 -9.92 -4.82 -10.98
N GLY A 103 -10.64 -5.85 -10.54
CA GLY A 103 -10.75 -7.17 -11.18
C GLY A 103 -9.53 -8.08 -11.04
N TYR A 104 -8.63 -7.83 -10.09
CA TYR A 104 -7.51 -8.71 -9.77
C TYR A 104 -7.84 -9.63 -8.61
N GLY A 105 -8.35 -10.83 -8.93
CA GLY A 105 -8.46 -11.97 -8.01
C GLY A 105 -7.19 -12.20 -7.20
N GLY A 106 -7.27 -12.85 -6.02
CA GLY A 106 -6.09 -13.28 -5.28
C GLY A 106 -4.96 -13.88 -6.16
N PRO A 107 -5.26 -14.79 -7.12
CA PRO A 107 -4.25 -15.37 -8.02
C PRO A 107 -3.52 -14.38 -8.94
N VAL A 108 -4.10 -13.20 -9.19
CA VAL A 108 -3.46 -12.15 -10.00
C VAL A 108 -2.82 -11.10 -9.11
N LEU A 109 -3.53 -10.66 -8.05
CA LEU A 109 -3.10 -9.60 -7.14
C LEU A 109 -1.81 -9.92 -6.38
N ILE A 110 -1.55 -11.21 -6.12
CA ILE A 110 -0.31 -11.65 -5.46
C ILE A 110 0.94 -11.23 -6.25
N ASN A 111 0.85 -11.19 -7.58
CA ASN A 111 1.97 -10.85 -8.45
C ASN A 111 2.31 -9.36 -8.36
N THR A 112 1.30 -8.48 -8.26
CA THR A 112 1.52 -7.03 -8.18
C THR A 112 1.97 -6.56 -6.81
N ALA A 113 1.82 -7.40 -5.77
CA ALA A 113 2.28 -7.08 -4.42
C ALA A 113 3.80 -6.84 -4.36
N GLU A 114 4.58 -7.45 -5.28
CA GLU A 114 6.03 -7.22 -5.43
C GLU A 114 6.38 -5.77 -5.76
N PHE A 115 5.48 -5.03 -6.40
CA PHE A 115 5.67 -3.62 -6.72
C PHE A 115 5.00 -2.70 -5.70
N ASP A 116 3.80 -3.10 -5.29
CA ASP A 116 2.83 -2.20 -4.68
C ASP A 116 2.87 -2.21 -3.16
N LEU A 117 3.19 -3.37 -2.58
CA LEU A 117 3.01 -3.62 -1.16
C LEU A 117 4.36 -3.69 -0.47
N TYR A 118 5.18 -4.70 -0.78
CA TYR A 118 6.38 -4.98 0.00
C TYR A 118 7.43 -3.85 -0.06
N PRO A 119 7.67 -3.20 -1.22
CA PRO A 119 8.55 -2.04 -1.28
C PRO A 119 8.00 -0.80 -0.56
N PHE A 120 6.67 -0.64 -0.46
CA PHE A 120 6.04 0.49 0.22
C PHE A 120 6.23 0.41 1.74
N TYR A 121 6.21 -0.81 2.27
CA TYR A 121 6.48 -1.12 3.69
C TYR A 121 5.61 -0.26 4.63
N PRO A 122 4.28 -0.43 4.61
CA PRO A 122 3.36 0.38 5.42
C PRO A 122 3.43 0.01 6.92
N ASP A 123 2.93 0.89 7.77
CA ASP A 123 2.66 0.56 9.18
C ASP A 123 1.37 -0.26 9.31
N LEU A 124 0.37 0.04 8.47
CA LEU A 124 -0.91 -0.67 8.41
C LEU A 124 -1.33 -0.99 6.98
N VAL A 125 -1.72 -2.25 6.73
CA VAL A 125 -2.44 -2.65 5.50
C VAL A 125 -3.91 -2.89 5.83
N ILE A 126 -4.82 -2.20 5.13
CA ILE A 126 -6.25 -2.50 5.14
C ILE A 126 -6.57 -3.30 3.88
N PHE A 127 -6.92 -4.58 4.06
CA PHE A 127 -6.91 -5.56 2.99
C PHE A 127 -8.21 -6.34 2.83
N HIS A 128 -8.61 -6.53 1.57
CA HIS A 128 -9.59 -7.54 1.15
C HIS A 128 -9.42 -7.86 -0.33
N VAL A 129 -9.64 -9.11 -0.71
CA VAL A 129 -9.63 -9.55 -2.10
C VAL A 129 -10.61 -10.70 -2.31
N TRP A 130 -11.28 -10.75 -3.47
CA TRP A 130 -12.05 -11.94 -3.88
C TRP A 130 -11.18 -12.96 -4.60
N SER A 131 -11.64 -14.22 -4.58
CA SER A 131 -10.98 -15.38 -5.21
C SER A 131 -9.62 -15.72 -4.59
N GLY A 132 -9.22 -16.99 -4.71
CA GLY A 132 -7.92 -17.44 -4.22
C GLY A 132 -7.89 -17.85 -2.74
N ALA A 133 -9.04 -17.92 -2.06
CA ALA A 133 -9.12 -18.49 -0.71
C ALA A 133 -8.82 -20.00 -0.74
N GLU A 134 -9.51 -20.75 -1.60
CA GLU A 134 -9.33 -22.21 -1.77
C GLU A 134 -7.97 -22.61 -2.33
N THR A 135 -7.36 -21.74 -3.15
CA THR A 135 -6.05 -22.00 -3.76
C THR A 135 -4.89 -21.40 -2.97
N GLY A 136 -5.14 -20.88 -1.75
CA GLY A 136 -4.11 -20.37 -0.84
C GLY A 136 -3.52 -19.00 -1.19
N HIS A 137 -3.85 -18.40 -2.34
CA HIS A 137 -3.26 -17.13 -2.77
C HIS A 137 -3.55 -15.96 -1.81
N GLN A 138 -4.75 -15.89 -1.22
CA GLN A 138 -5.06 -14.84 -0.25
C GLN A 138 -4.21 -14.98 1.02
N GLU A 139 -4.10 -16.21 1.53
CA GLU A 139 -3.27 -16.53 2.68
C GLU A 139 -1.80 -16.21 2.40
N ASN A 140 -1.28 -16.56 1.22
CA ASN A 140 0.09 -16.26 0.83
C ASN A 140 0.37 -14.76 0.79
N ILE A 141 -0.56 -13.93 0.30
CA ILE A 141 -0.41 -12.47 0.38
C ILE A 141 -0.29 -12.03 1.84
N ILE A 142 -1.21 -12.46 2.70
CA ILE A 142 -1.26 -12.03 4.11
C ILE A 142 -0.03 -12.51 4.88
N ARG A 143 0.41 -13.76 4.68
CA ARG A 143 1.64 -14.31 5.28
C ARG A 143 2.86 -13.53 4.83
N ARG A 144 3.02 -13.27 3.53
CA ARG A 144 4.16 -12.51 2.99
C ARG A 144 4.22 -11.08 3.53
N ILE A 145 3.08 -10.44 3.82
CA ILE A 145 3.07 -9.14 4.52
C ILE A 145 3.77 -9.28 5.88
N ARG A 146 3.43 -10.33 6.65
CA ARG A 146 3.97 -10.60 7.99
C ARG A 146 5.39 -11.19 7.98
N GLU A 147 5.87 -11.71 6.85
CA GLU A 147 7.25 -12.19 6.69
C GLU A 147 8.20 -11.10 6.20
N ARG A 148 7.71 -10.19 5.35
CA ARG A 148 8.54 -9.21 4.64
C ARG A 148 8.42 -7.80 5.20
N THR A 149 7.44 -7.53 6.05
CA THR A 149 7.22 -6.21 6.64
C THR A 149 6.84 -6.31 8.12
N THR A 150 6.90 -5.17 8.80
CA THR A 150 6.34 -5.02 10.16
C THR A 150 4.91 -4.51 10.15
N ALA A 151 4.25 -4.46 8.98
CA ALA A 151 2.91 -3.93 8.88
C ALA A 151 1.95 -4.73 9.75
N GLU A 152 1.15 -4.03 10.54
CA GLU A 152 -0.07 -4.60 11.09
C GLU A 152 -1.10 -4.70 9.95
N VAL A 153 -2.04 -5.64 10.07
CA VAL A 153 -2.99 -5.94 8.99
C VAL A 153 -4.40 -5.90 9.56
N LEU A 154 -5.25 -5.09 8.95
CA LEU A 154 -6.70 -5.11 9.14
C LEU A 154 -7.32 -5.78 7.92
N LEU A 155 -7.86 -6.98 8.13
CA LEU A 155 -8.70 -7.70 7.18
C LEU A 155 -10.13 -7.22 7.38
N TRP A 156 -10.88 -6.96 6.30
CA TRP A 156 -12.33 -6.73 6.41
C TRP A 156 -13.06 -7.83 5.65
N THR A 157 -14.13 -8.40 6.23
CA THR A 157 -14.89 -9.49 5.58
C THR A 157 -15.68 -8.99 4.37
N SER A 158 -15.95 -9.86 3.40
CA SER A 158 -16.59 -9.45 2.12
C SER A 158 -17.88 -8.66 2.32
N ASN A 159 -18.06 -7.58 1.55
CA ASN A 159 -19.39 -7.01 1.40
C ASN A 159 -20.32 -8.01 0.71
N LEU A 160 -21.63 -7.84 0.93
CA LEU A 160 -22.64 -8.72 0.35
C LEU A 160 -22.72 -8.53 -1.17
N ARG A 161 -22.84 -9.64 -1.91
CA ARG A 161 -22.95 -9.67 -3.38
C ARG A 161 -24.31 -10.21 -3.81
N TRP A 162 -24.77 -9.80 -4.98
CA TRP A 162 -26.02 -10.29 -5.57
C TRP A 162 -25.80 -10.73 -7.02
N PRO A 163 -26.13 -11.98 -7.40
CA PRO A 163 -25.89 -12.47 -8.75
C PRO A 163 -26.77 -11.74 -9.78
N SER A 164 -26.27 -11.56 -11.00
CA SER A 164 -27.04 -10.91 -12.09
C SER A 164 -28.18 -11.76 -12.64
N THR A 165 -28.19 -13.06 -12.33
CA THR A 165 -29.21 -14.03 -12.75
C THR A 165 -30.48 -13.98 -11.91
N VAL A 166 -30.46 -13.27 -10.77
CA VAL A 166 -31.58 -13.16 -9.85
C VAL A 166 -32.04 -11.71 -9.79
N PRO A 167 -33.34 -11.42 -9.92
CA PRO A 167 -33.87 -10.07 -9.77
C PRO A 167 -33.48 -9.43 -8.43
N PRO A 168 -33.39 -8.09 -8.34
CA PRO A 168 -33.14 -7.37 -7.09
C PRO A 168 -33.96 -7.81 -5.86
N ASP A 169 -35.21 -8.17 -6.07
CA ASP A 169 -36.22 -8.62 -5.11
C ASP A 169 -36.45 -10.14 -5.16
N GLY A 170 -35.55 -10.86 -5.84
CA GLY A 170 -35.65 -12.30 -6.00
C GLY A 170 -35.35 -13.09 -4.71
N ASP A 171 -35.60 -14.40 -4.78
CA ASP A 171 -35.47 -15.30 -3.63
C ASP A 171 -34.02 -15.36 -3.10
N PRO A 172 -33.76 -14.99 -1.83
CA PRO A 172 -32.45 -15.13 -1.22
C PRO A 172 -31.97 -16.58 -1.09
N GLN A 173 -32.87 -17.57 -1.23
CA GLN A 173 -32.54 -18.99 -1.26
C GLN A 173 -32.25 -19.53 -2.67
N HIS A 174 -32.27 -18.67 -3.69
CA HIS A 174 -31.91 -19.09 -5.04
C HIS A 174 -30.47 -19.66 -5.08
N PRO A 175 -30.22 -20.78 -5.81
CA PRO A 175 -28.91 -21.44 -5.81
C PRO A 175 -27.73 -20.52 -6.13
N ASP A 176 -27.89 -19.59 -7.09
CA ASP A 176 -26.84 -18.63 -7.43
C ASP A 176 -26.53 -17.62 -6.32
N VAL A 177 -27.53 -17.26 -5.50
CA VAL A 177 -27.34 -16.38 -4.33
C VAL A 177 -26.56 -17.15 -3.28
N LEU A 178 -26.98 -18.37 -2.96
CA LEU A 178 -26.30 -19.26 -2.01
C LEU A 178 -24.86 -19.56 -2.43
N ALA A 179 -24.60 -19.74 -3.73
CA ALA A 179 -23.25 -19.96 -4.25
C ALA A 179 -22.35 -18.74 -4.07
N LYS A 180 -22.86 -17.52 -4.27
CA LYS A 180 -22.10 -16.28 -3.98
C LYS A 180 -21.85 -16.11 -2.50
N ASP A 181 -22.87 -16.40 -1.70
CA ASP A 181 -22.81 -16.31 -0.24
C ASP A 181 -21.78 -17.27 0.35
N ALA A 182 -21.75 -18.52 -0.10
CA ALA A 182 -20.77 -19.52 0.31
C ALA A 182 -19.32 -19.11 -0.01
N GLN A 183 -19.09 -18.48 -1.18
CA GLN A 183 -17.77 -17.95 -1.52
C GLN A 183 -17.33 -16.80 -0.60
N ASP A 184 -18.25 -15.90 -0.24
CA ASP A 184 -17.96 -14.79 0.68
C ASP A 184 -17.80 -15.28 2.12
N GLN A 185 -18.53 -16.34 2.51
CA GLN A 185 -18.37 -17.01 3.78
C GLN A 185 -16.99 -17.66 3.89
N ALA A 186 -16.54 -18.38 2.86
CA ALA A 186 -15.21 -19.00 2.85
C ALA A 186 -14.07 -17.97 3.01
N ILE A 187 -14.20 -16.76 2.44
CA ILE A 187 -13.26 -15.66 2.65
C ILE A 187 -13.33 -15.15 4.10
N SER A 188 -14.53 -15.03 4.65
CA SER A 188 -14.73 -14.58 6.03
C SER A 188 -14.12 -15.56 7.03
N ASP A 189 -14.37 -16.86 6.86
CA ASP A 189 -13.81 -17.94 7.67
C ASP A 189 -12.27 -17.95 7.60
N LEU A 190 -11.72 -17.78 6.39
CA LEU A 190 -10.30 -17.60 6.18
C LEU A 190 -9.76 -16.41 6.97
N TYR A 191 -10.42 -15.25 6.91
CA TYR A 191 -9.93 -14.03 7.57
C TYR A 191 -10.00 -14.14 9.09
N PHE A 192 -11.05 -14.74 9.65
CA PHE A 192 -11.11 -15.01 11.08
C PHE A 192 -10.04 -16.01 11.53
N ARG A 193 -9.77 -17.05 10.73
CA ARG A 193 -8.67 -17.98 11.01
C ARG A 193 -7.33 -17.27 11.01
N LEU A 194 -7.01 -16.53 9.93
CA LEU A 194 -5.75 -15.81 9.80
C LEU A 194 -5.61 -14.68 10.83
N GLY A 195 -6.70 -14.04 11.23
CA GLY A 195 -6.73 -13.07 12.32
C GLY A 195 -6.13 -13.65 13.60
N ARG A 196 -6.55 -14.88 13.95
CA ARG A 196 -6.01 -15.62 15.11
C ARG A 196 -4.59 -16.13 14.87
N GLU A 197 -4.31 -16.73 13.71
CA GLU A 197 -3.02 -17.38 13.44
C GLU A 197 -1.87 -16.39 13.23
N LEU A 198 -2.15 -15.22 12.65
CA LEU A 198 -1.13 -14.25 12.22
C LEU A 198 -1.17 -12.94 13.00
N ASN A 199 -2.05 -12.84 14.01
CA ASN A 199 -2.34 -11.63 14.78
C ASN A 199 -2.75 -10.48 13.85
N CYS A 200 -3.78 -10.70 13.04
CA CYS A 200 -4.38 -9.66 12.21
C CYS A 200 -5.70 -9.20 12.83
N GLU A 201 -6.00 -7.92 12.68
CA GLU A 201 -7.30 -7.38 13.03
C GLU A 201 -8.33 -7.81 11.98
N VAL A 202 -9.55 -8.14 12.40
CA VAL A 202 -10.64 -8.52 11.49
C VAL A 202 -11.86 -7.66 11.76
N ALA A 203 -12.20 -6.80 10.79
CA ALA A 203 -13.45 -6.07 10.77
C ALA A 203 -14.55 -6.94 10.13
N ASP A 204 -15.55 -7.34 10.93
CA ASP A 204 -16.67 -8.16 10.44
C ASP A 204 -17.74 -7.31 9.74
N VAL A 205 -17.37 -6.81 8.57
CA VAL A 205 -18.23 -6.02 7.69
C VAL A 205 -19.44 -6.84 7.23
N ARG A 206 -19.25 -8.11 6.87
CA ARG A 206 -20.30 -8.98 6.34
C ARG A 206 -21.47 -9.13 7.31
N THR A 207 -21.20 -9.56 8.55
CA THR A 207 -22.24 -9.72 9.57
C THR A 207 -22.85 -8.38 9.95
N GLY A 208 -22.03 -7.32 10.05
CA GLY A 208 -22.50 -5.97 10.33
C GLY A 208 -23.50 -5.46 9.29
N MET A 209 -23.21 -5.68 8.00
CA MET A 209 -24.13 -5.35 6.91
C MET A 209 -25.40 -6.18 6.96
N GLN A 210 -25.33 -7.49 7.16
CA GLN A 210 -26.51 -8.35 7.27
C GLN A 210 -27.46 -7.89 8.38
N ARG A 211 -26.91 -7.55 9.56
CA ARG A 211 -27.70 -6.99 10.66
C ARG A 211 -28.30 -5.63 10.28
N TYR A 212 -27.53 -4.73 9.69
CA TYR A 212 -28.04 -3.42 9.27
C TYR A 212 -29.22 -3.54 8.32
N LEU A 213 -29.11 -4.40 7.31
CA LEU A 213 -30.19 -4.63 6.34
C LEU A 213 -31.45 -5.16 7.02
N LYS A 214 -31.30 -6.14 7.93
CA LYS A 214 -32.41 -6.67 8.70
C LYS A 214 -33.08 -5.62 9.59
N GLU A 215 -32.31 -4.82 10.31
CA GLU A 215 -32.83 -3.78 11.23
C GLU A 215 -33.55 -2.64 10.49
N ASN A 216 -33.20 -2.40 9.21
CA ASN A 216 -33.75 -1.31 8.41
C ASN A 216 -34.70 -1.78 7.31
N ASN A 217 -35.08 -3.07 7.29
CA ASN A 217 -35.95 -3.68 6.27
C ASN A 217 -35.43 -3.46 4.83
N LEU A 218 -34.13 -3.63 4.63
CA LEU A 218 -33.46 -3.49 3.33
C LEU A 218 -33.02 -4.86 2.80
N VAL A 219 -32.79 -4.93 1.49
CA VAL A 219 -32.23 -6.11 0.81
C VAL A 219 -30.80 -5.86 0.36
N VAL A 220 -30.06 -6.93 0.01
CA VAL A 220 -28.64 -6.84 -0.42
C VAL A 220 -28.46 -5.82 -1.54
N LYS A 221 -29.38 -5.80 -2.50
CA LYS A 221 -29.31 -4.92 -3.66
C LYS A 221 -29.36 -3.43 -3.30
N ASP A 222 -29.96 -3.06 -2.18
CA ASP A 222 -29.99 -1.66 -1.69
C ASP A 222 -28.60 -1.13 -1.33
N THR A 223 -27.60 -2.01 -1.18
CA THR A 223 -26.20 -1.64 -0.90
C THR A 223 -25.32 -1.62 -2.15
N LEU A 224 -25.82 -2.08 -3.30
CA LEU A 224 -25.04 -2.31 -4.50
C LEU A 224 -25.50 -1.43 -5.66
N ARG A 225 -24.56 -0.99 -6.51
CA ARG A 225 -24.89 -0.38 -7.81
C ARG A 225 -25.00 -1.42 -8.92
N ASP A 226 -24.30 -2.54 -8.77
CA ASP A 226 -24.28 -3.67 -9.68
C ASP A 226 -24.33 -4.98 -8.87
N THR A 227 -23.61 -6.04 -9.26
CA THR A 227 -23.61 -7.33 -8.57
C THR A 227 -22.63 -7.42 -7.40
N VAL A 228 -21.68 -6.49 -7.28
CA VAL A 228 -20.60 -6.54 -6.29
C VAL A 228 -20.15 -5.18 -5.77
N HIS A 229 -20.21 -4.14 -6.60
CA HIS A 229 -19.70 -2.83 -6.22
C HIS A 229 -20.71 -2.07 -5.36
N PRO A 230 -20.27 -1.51 -4.22
CA PRO A 230 -21.16 -0.78 -3.33
C PRO A 230 -21.66 0.52 -3.98
N ASN A 231 -22.92 0.86 -3.71
CA ASN A 231 -23.47 2.19 -3.94
C ASN A 231 -23.16 3.11 -2.74
N LYS A 232 -23.85 4.25 -2.60
CA LYS A 232 -23.63 5.18 -1.47
C LYS A 232 -23.83 4.52 -0.11
N LEU A 233 -24.91 3.73 0.06
CA LEU A 233 -25.18 3.02 1.31
C LEU A 233 -24.13 1.94 1.56
N GLY A 234 -23.79 1.12 0.55
CA GLY A 234 -22.76 0.09 0.71
C GLY A 234 -21.40 0.65 1.13
N ASN A 235 -20.98 1.79 0.55
CA ASN A 235 -19.73 2.44 0.92
C ASN A 235 -19.77 2.95 2.36
N PHE A 236 -20.88 3.60 2.74
CA PHE A 236 -21.11 4.04 4.12
C PHE A 236 -21.00 2.87 5.11
N LEU A 237 -21.68 1.74 4.84
CA LEU A 237 -21.66 0.58 5.73
C LEU A 237 -20.26 -0.01 5.88
N ILE A 238 -19.49 -0.16 4.79
CA ILE A 238 -18.11 -0.65 4.87
C ILE A 238 -17.26 0.30 5.73
N ALA A 239 -17.33 1.61 5.48
CA ALA A 239 -16.56 2.59 6.25
C ALA A 239 -16.90 2.55 7.74
N GLU A 240 -18.19 2.59 8.10
CA GLU A 240 -18.64 2.62 9.50
C GLU A 240 -18.40 1.30 10.23
N LEU A 241 -18.27 0.17 9.53
CA LEU A 241 -17.89 -1.11 10.15
C LEU A 241 -16.38 -1.27 10.29
N VAL A 242 -15.56 -0.56 9.51
CA VAL A 242 -14.09 -0.57 9.62
C VAL A 242 -13.59 0.44 10.66
N LYS A 243 -14.14 1.67 10.69
CA LYS A 243 -13.69 2.76 11.57
C LYS A 243 -13.56 2.38 13.06
N PRO A 244 -14.48 1.60 13.67
CA PRO A 244 -14.38 1.23 15.08
C PRO A 244 -13.11 0.45 15.43
N HIS A 245 -12.52 -0.27 14.46
CA HIS A 245 -11.27 -1.00 14.64
C HIS A 245 -10.06 -0.06 14.61
N LEU A 246 -10.15 1.12 14.00
CA LEU A 246 -9.08 2.11 13.89
C LEU A 246 -9.04 3.03 15.12
N ARG A 247 -8.90 2.40 16.29
CA ARG A 247 -8.92 3.02 17.63
C ARG A 247 -7.67 2.63 18.41
N TYR A 248 -7.15 3.60 19.17
CA TYR A 248 -6.13 3.34 20.18
C TYR A 248 -6.77 2.96 21.51
N ASP A 249 -6.26 1.92 22.15
CA ASP A 249 -6.63 1.54 23.50
C ASP A 249 -5.38 0.99 24.24
N PRO A 250 -4.81 1.77 25.19
CA PRO A 250 -3.60 1.38 25.91
C PRO A 250 -3.81 0.18 26.84
N SER A 251 -5.04 -0.27 27.08
CA SER A 251 -5.30 -1.46 27.90
C SER A 251 -5.02 -2.77 27.17
N PHE A 252 -4.92 -2.74 25.83
CA PHE A 252 -4.57 -3.93 25.07
C PHE A 252 -3.09 -4.32 25.24
N PRO A 253 -2.76 -5.62 25.26
CA PRO A 253 -1.39 -6.09 25.36
C PRO A 253 -0.48 -5.59 24.23
N ASP A 254 0.79 -5.36 24.56
CA ASP A 254 1.82 -4.90 23.63
C ASP A 254 2.77 -5.99 23.11
N ASP A 255 2.66 -7.22 23.64
CA ASP A 255 3.60 -8.31 23.42
C ASP A 255 3.67 -8.77 21.95
N LYS A 256 2.59 -8.57 21.19
CA LYS A 256 2.50 -8.96 19.78
C LYS A 256 3.12 -7.94 18.83
N TRP A 257 3.35 -6.70 19.26
CA TRP A 257 3.71 -5.62 18.35
C TRP A 257 4.86 -4.73 18.80
N LYS A 258 5.21 -4.67 20.09
CA LYS A 258 6.26 -3.77 20.61
C LYS A 258 7.64 -4.02 20.00
N ASP A 259 7.93 -5.27 19.65
CA ASP A 259 9.22 -5.68 19.11
C ASP A 259 9.25 -5.69 17.58
N LEU A 260 8.15 -5.31 16.92
CA LEU A 260 8.11 -5.17 15.46
C LEU A 260 9.02 -4.04 15.00
N VAL A 261 9.02 -2.91 15.72
CA VAL A 261 9.85 -1.76 15.39
C VAL A 261 10.45 -1.18 16.66
N THR A 262 11.77 -1.01 16.68
CA THR A 262 12.52 -0.53 17.84
C THR A 262 13.32 0.70 17.47
N ASP A 263 13.10 1.80 18.19
CA ASP A 263 13.96 2.97 18.14
C ASP A 263 15.15 2.80 19.10
N VAL A 264 16.35 3.06 18.59
CA VAL A 264 17.63 3.02 19.31
C VAL A 264 18.21 4.41 19.27
N PRO A 265 18.06 5.22 20.34
CA PRO A 265 18.68 6.54 20.43
C PRO A 265 20.19 6.47 20.18
N VAL A 266 20.77 7.51 19.58
CA VAL A 266 22.21 7.52 19.23
C VAL A 266 23.13 7.36 20.46
N ASN A 267 22.65 7.73 21.64
CA ASN A 267 23.36 7.62 22.92
C ASN A 267 23.06 6.32 23.68
N ASP A 268 22.28 5.41 23.09
CA ASP A 268 22.02 4.08 23.64
C ASP A 268 23.33 3.26 23.68
N PRO A 269 23.60 2.49 24.76
CA PRO A 269 24.81 1.66 24.87
C PRO A 269 25.02 0.65 23.74
N ARG A 270 23.96 0.31 22.99
CA ARG A 270 24.04 -0.56 21.81
C ARG A 270 24.74 0.10 20.62
N VAL A 271 24.79 1.44 20.58
CA VAL A 271 25.48 2.21 19.54
C VAL A 271 26.91 2.45 19.98
N GLN A 272 27.88 1.89 19.27
CA GLN A 272 29.29 2.13 19.55
C GLN A 272 29.76 3.36 18.79
N HIS A 273 30.41 4.26 19.51
CA HIS A 273 31.04 5.46 18.96
C HIS A 273 32.53 5.20 18.83
N LYS A 274 33.07 5.36 17.62
CA LYS A 274 34.52 5.23 17.36
C LYS A 274 35.20 6.59 17.37
N ASP A 275 36.51 6.59 17.61
CA ASP A 275 37.33 7.81 17.69
C ASP A 275 37.34 8.60 16.37
N ASP A 276 37.13 7.93 15.23
CA ASP A 276 37.02 8.54 13.90
C ASP A 276 35.63 9.17 13.63
N GLY A 277 34.71 9.12 14.60
CA GLY A 277 33.33 9.62 14.48
C GLY A 277 32.34 8.60 13.92
N SER A 278 32.79 7.39 13.59
CA SER A 278 31.91 6.34 13.08
C SER A 278 30.96 5.79 14.14
N LEU A 279 29.76 5.44 13.69
CA LEU A 279 28.73 4.80 14.51
C LEU A 279 28.55 3.36 14.06
N THR A 280 28.55 2.41 15.00
CA THR A 280 28.20 1.01 14.71
C THR A 280 27.04 0.53 15.56
N LEU A 281 26.20 -0.33 14.99
CA LEU A 281 25.04 -0.92 15.67
C LEU A 281 24.80 -2.33 15.13
N ASN A 282 24.83 -3.31 16.03
CA ASN A 282 24.30 -4.64 15.73
C ASN A 282 22.80 -4.64 15.96
N PHE A 283 22.04 -5.21 15.04
CA PHE A 283 20.58 -5.23 15.11
C PHE A 283 20.01 -6.52 14.51
N LYS A 284 18.72 -6.75 14.79
CA LYS A 284 17.96 -7.85 14.21
C LYS A 284 16.73 -7.34 13.50
N GLY A 285 16.59 -7.64 12.22
CA GLY A 285 15.46 -7.19 11.42
C GLY A 285 15.68 -7.34 9.92
N ASN A 286 14.85 -6.67 9.14
CA ASN A 286 14.96 -6.67 7.67
C ASN A 286 14.98 -5.25 7.05
N ARG A 287 14.87 -4.22 7.88
CA ARG A 287 15.00 -2.82 7.51
C ARG A 287 15.60 -2.03 8.66
N ILE A 288 16.40 -1.03 8.33
CA ILE A 288 16.95 -0.04 9.27
C ILE A 288 16.89 1.35 8.66
N ASP A 289 16.35 2.29 9.42
CA ASP A 289 16.34 3.72 9.09
C ASP A 289 17.28 4.48 10.04
N VAL A 290 17.84 5.58 9.55
CA VAL A 290 18.47 6.60 10.40
C VAL A 290 17.52 7.78 10.54
N ILE A 291 17.31 8.25 11.76
CA ILE A 291 16.55 9.47 12.05
C ILE A 291 17.55 10.60 12.27
N ALA A 292 17.49 11.62 11.43
CA ALA A 292 18.38 12.77 11.54
C ALA A 292 18.10 13.60 12.80
N ALA A 293 19.16 14.15 13.38
CA ALA A 293 19.11 15.24 14.35
C ALA A 293 19.38 16.58 13.65
N SER A 294 19.01 17.68 14.29
CA SER A 294 19.48 19.00 13.85
C SER A 294 21.00 19.08 13.98
N GLY A 295 21.66 19.68 13.00
CA GLY A 295 23.10 19.85 12.96
C GLY A 295 23.58 20.26 11.57
N ASP A 296 24.89 20.39 11.43
CA ASP A 296 25.53 20.69 10.16
C ASP A 296 25.33 19.56 9.15
N ALA A 297 25.29 19.91 7.86
CA ALA A 297 25.18 18.92 6.80
C ALA A 297 26.37 17.95 6.83
N ALA A 298 26.07 16.67 6.94
CA ALA A 298 27.06 15.60 7.00
C ALA A 298 26.76 14.53 5.95
N LYS A 299 27.82 13.79 5.59
CA LYS A 299 27.74 12.59 4.77
C LYS A 299 28.44 11.44 5.47
N ALA A 300 27.87 10.25 5.36
CA ALA A 300 28.50 9.03 5.85
C ALA A 300 28.34 7.90 4.83
N ASP A 301 29.41 7.14 4.60
CA ASP A 301 29.33 5.87 3.91
C ASP A 301 28.58 4.87 4.79
N VAL A 302 27.63 4.17 4.19
CA VAL A 302 26.79 3.17 4.85
C VAL A 302 27.40 1.82 4.55
N LEU A 303 27.70 1.05 5.59
CA LEU A 303 28.09 -0.34 5.47
C LEU A 303 27.11 -1.23 6.23
N LEU A 304 26.60 -2.24 5.53
CA LEU A 304 25.86 -3.35 6.11
C LEU A 304 26.69 -4.62 6.02
N ASP A 305 26.91 -5.28 7.16
CA ASP A 305 27.72 -6.50 7.25
C ASP A 305 29.09 -6.34 6.56
N GLY A 306 29.67 -5.15 6.74
CA GLY A 306 30.97 -4.76 6.17
C GLY A 306 30.97 -4.42 4.67
N LYS A 307 29.80 -4.38 4.01
CA LYS A 307 29.66 -4.13 2.57
C LYS A 307 28.75 -2.93 2.30
N SER A 308 28.93 -2.29 1.14
CA SER A 308 27.99 -1.27 0.68
C SER A 308 26.62 -1.90 0.43
N PRO A 309 25.50 -1.27 0.84
CA PRO A 309 24.16 -1.79 0.58
C PRO A 309 23.89 -2.15 -0.89
N SER A 310 24.46 -1.44 -1.86
CA SER A 310 24.35 -1.78 -3.29
C SER A 310 24.88 -3.14 -3.69
N GLN A 311 25.70 -3.78 -2.84
CA GLN A 311 26.24 -5.11 -3.07
C GLN A 311 25.26 -6.24 -2.69
N PHE A 312 24.11 -5.90 -2.10
CA PHE A 312 23.06 -6.86 -1.72
C PHE A 312 21.95 -6.89 -2.79
N PRO A 313 21.79 -7.97 -3.55
CA PRO A 313 20.83 -8.04 -4.66
C PRO A 313 19.36 -7.92 -4.21
N GLU A 314 19.05 -8.32 -2.97
CA GLU A 314 17.70 -8.27 -2.40
C GLU A 314 17.23 -6.84 -2.06
N LEU A 315 18.12 -5.85 -2.05
CA LEU A 315 17.78 -4.45 -1.74
C LEU A 315 17.39 -3.64 -2.98
N TYR A 316 16.96 -4.31 -4.05
CA TYR A 316 16.46 -3.71 -5.27
C TYR A 316 15.08 -4.25 -5.58
N TYR A 317 14.27 -3.45 -6.27
CA TYR A 317 13.00 -3.92 -6.80
C TYR A 317 12.68 -3.24 -8.13
N HIS A 318 11.85 -3.90 -8.95
CA HIS A 318 11.23 -3.27 -10.10
C HIS A 318 9.97 -2.53 -9.66
N THR A 319 9.78 -1.29 -10.10
CA THR A 319 8.55 -0.54 -9.85
C THR A 319 7.40 -1.10 -10.68
N ARG A 320 6.17 -0.73 -10.30
CA ARG A 320 4.99 -1.02 -11.11
C ARG A 320 5.20 -0.49 -12.54
N PRO A 321 4.95 -1.29 -13.58
CA PRO A 321 5.03 -0.81 -14.95
C PRO A 321 3.91 0.18 -15.27
N SER A 322 4.16 1.02 -16.29
CA SER A 322 3.16 1.93 -16.82
C SER A 322 1.86 1.18 -17.18
N PRO A 323 0.71 1.86 -17.12
CA PRO A 323 -0.56 1.18 -17.29
C PRO A 323 -0.75 0.66 -18.72
N THR A 324 -1.52 -0.41 -18.85
CA THR A 324 -2.19 -0.82 -20.08
C THR A 324 -2.82 0.38 -20.81
N PRO A 325 -2.83 0.39 -22.15
CA PRO A 325 -3.15 1.59 -22.93
C PRO A 325 -4.57 2.12 -22.70
N VAL A 326 -5.50 1.27 -22.27
CA VAL A 326 -6.95 1.58 -22.32
C VAL A 326 -7.73 1.23 -21.06
N ALA A 327 -7.11 0.54 -20.09
CA ALA A 327 -7.80 0.01 -18.90
C ALA A 327 -7.17 0.41 -17.55
N GLY A 328 -6.03 1.11 -17.55
CA GLY A 328 -5.41 1.67 -16.33
C GLY A 328 -4.80 0.65 -15.35
N ARG A 329 -4.82 -0.65 -15.68
CA ARG A 329 -4.11 -1.72 -14.93
C ARG A 329 -2.63 -1.73 -15.29
N PRO A 330 -1.72 -2.27 -14.47
CA PRO A 330 -0.32 -2.47 -14.87
C PRO A 330 -0.22 -3.23 -16.20
N ALA A 331 0.68 -2.82 -17.09
CA ALA A 331 0.83 -3.47 -18.39
C ALA A 331 1.25 -4.95 -18.28
N PHE A 332 1.97 -5.30 -17.22
CA PHE A 332 2.18 -6.69 -16.79
C PHE A 332 2.32 -6.78 -15.27
N ASN A 333 2.06 -7.96 -14.72
CA ASN A 333 1.77 -8.14 -13.30
C ASN A 333 2.95 -8.59 -12.45
N ARG A 334 4.05 -9.05 -13.06
CA ARG A 334 5.27 -9.48 -12.35
C ARG A 334 6.50 -9.24 -13.22
N ILE A 335 7.60 -8.82 -12.59
CA ILE A 335 8.93 -8.70 -13.19
C ILE A 335 9.89 -9.37 -12.22
N ASP A 336 10.47 -10.48 -12.62
CA ASP A 336 11.51 -11.18 -11.87
C ASP A 336 12.89 -10.85 -12.46
N HIS A 337 13.94 -11.40 -11.85
CA HIS A 337 15.30 -11.32 -12.34
C HIS A 337 16.09 -12.56 -11.90
N GLN A 338 17.14 -12.90 -12.64
CA GLN A 338 18.08 -13.98 -12.32
C GLN A 338 19.53 -13.50 -12.23
N SER A 339 19.76 -12.22 -12.52
CA SER A 339 21.04 -11.53 -12.36
C SER A 339 20.90 -10.36 -11.38
N PRO A 340 21.99 -9.90 -10.75
CA PRO A 340 21.98 -8.69 -9.92
C PRO A 340 21.41 -7.48 -10.67
N LEU A 341 20.49 -6.80 -10.00
CA LEU A 341 19.85 -5.60 -10.48
C LEU A 341 20.78 -4.38 -10.38
N GLN A 342 20.51 -3.37 -11.21
CA GLN A 342 21.15 -2.06 -11.12
C GLN A 342 20.09 -0.98 -11.31
N VAL A 343 20.28 0.18 -10.69
CA VAL A 343 19.33 1.30 -10.81
C VAL A 343 19.31 1.81 -12.24
N GLU A 344 18.18 1.62 -12.93
CA GLU A 344 17.97 2.09 -14.29
C GLU A 344 16.47 2.14 -14.65
N THR A 345 16.16 2.81 -15.75
CA THR A 345 14.82 2.81 -16.33
C THR A 345 14.75 1.78 -17.45
N TRP A 346 13.66 1.02 -17.50
CA TRP A 346 13.41 0.02 -18.51
C TRP A 346 12.27 0.43 -19.42
N THR A 347 12.34 0.00 -20.68
CA THR A 347 11.30 0.19 -21.68
C THR A 347 11.03 -1.13 -22.39
N ALA A 348 9.75 -1.51 -22.50
CA ALA A 348 9.28 -2.52 -23.43
C ALA A 348 8.59 -1.82 -24.61
N ARG A 349 9.15 -1.97 -25.82
CA ARG A 349 8.51 -1.51 -27.06
C ARG A 349 7.76 -2.66 -27.69
N ILE A 350 6.48 -2.46 -28.01
CA ILE A 350 5.67 -3.48 -28.67
C ILE A 350 6.04 -3.52 -30.16
N LEU A 351 6.40 -4.71 -30.64
CA LEU A 351 6.79 -4.98 -32.02
C LEU A 351 5.61 -5.48 -32.85
N GLU A 352 4.76 -6.31 -32.25
CA GLU A 352 3.62 -6.93 -32.89
C GLU A 352 2.49 -7.08 -31.86
N CYS A 353 1.25 -6.79 -32.25
CA CYS A 353 0.06 -7.03 -31.45
C CYS A 353 -1.09 -7.44 -32.37
N ASP A 354 -1.50 -8.70 -32.30
CA ASP A 354 -2.62 -9.27 -33.05
C ASP A 354 -3.59 -9.88 -32.04
N LEU A 355 -4.78 -9.27 -31.91
CA LEU A 355 -5.76 -9.69 -30.91
C LEU A 355 -6.50 -10.97 -31.33
N GLU A 356 -6.57 -11.30 -32.61
CA GLU A 356 -7.26 -12.49 -33.11
C GLU A 356 -6.38 -13.72 -32.93
N LYS A 357 -5.09 -13.60 -33.25
CA LYS A 357 -4.10 -14.66 -33.03
C LYS A 357 -3.56 -14.70 -31.60
N ASP A 358 -3.94 -13.72 -30.80
CA ASP A 358 -3.44 -13.52 -29.45
C ASP A 358 -1.91 -13.47 -29.42
N VAL A 359 -1.33 -12.55 -30.19
CA VAL A 359 0.10 -12.28 -30.27
C VAL A 359 0.41 -10.95 -29.59
N LEU A 360 1.49 -10.92 -28.83
CA LEU A 360 2.12 -9.69 -28.35
C LEU A 360 3.62 -9.95 -28.30
N ARG A 361 4.37 -9.38 -29.25
CA ARG A 361 5.82 -9.43 -29.27
C ARG A 361 6.39 -8.09 -28.89
N TYR A 362 7.51 -8.11 -28.19
CA TYR A 362 8.11 -6.91 -27.64
C TYR A 362 9.63 -7.02 -27.64
N GLU A 363 10.30 -5.88 -27.55
CA GLU A 363 11.70 -5.80 -27.20
C GLU A 363 11.87 -5.04 -25.89
N ILE A 364 12.90 -5.39 -25.13
CA ILE A 364 13.24 -4.77 -23.85
C ILE A 364 14.54 -4.02 -24.01
N SER A 365 14.62 -2.83 -23.43
CA SER A 365 15.86 -2.06 -23.32
C SER A 365 15.95 -1.34 -21.98
N GLY A 366 17.15 -1.30 -21.40
CA GLY A 366 17.45 -0.55 -20.19
C GLY A 366 18.21 0.74 -20.50
N SER A 367 18.02 1.79 -19.69
CA SER A 367 18.71 3.08 -19.87
C SER A 367 20.22 3.00 -19.66
N LYS A 368 20.69 1.95 -18.96
CA LYS A 368 22.12 1.65 -18.77
C LYS A 368 22.51 0.35 -19.45
N THR A 369 21.62 -0.65 -19.45
CA THR A 369 21.87 -1.95 -20.08
C THR A 369 21.86 -1.87 -21.62
N GLY A 370 21.11 -0.93 -22.22
CA GLY A 370 20.90 -0.87 -23.67
C GLY A 370 19.84 -1.90 -24.15
N PRO A 371 19.79 -2.23 -25.45
CA PRO A 371 18.92 -3.28 -25.98
C PRO A 371 19.19 -4.63 -25.31
N ASP A 372 18.16 -5.25 -24.74
CA ASP A 372 18.30 -6.40 -23.82
C ASP A 372 17.41 -7.60 -24.18
N GLY A 373 17.01 -7.70 -25.45
CA GLY A 373 16.36 -8.90 -26.01
C GLY A 373 14.93 -8.67 -26.48
N THR A 374 14.38 -9.71 -27.12
CA THR A 374 13.01 -9.73 -27.66
C THR A 374 12.23 -10.91 -27.10
N GLY A 375 10.93 -10.72 -26.87
CA GLY A 375 10.08 -11.72 -26.23
C GLY A 375 8.70 -11.85 -26.87
N ASP A 376 8.02 -12.93 -26.50
CA ASP A 376 6.61 -13.20 -26.79
C ASP A 376 5.88 -13.40 -25.45
N HIS A 377 4.70 -12.79 -25.29
CA HIS A 377 3.99 -12.82 -24.00
C HIS A 377 3.53 -14.21 -23.53
N LYS A 378 3.50 -15.21 -24.44
CA LYS A 378 3.09 -16.58 -24.15
C LYS A 378 4.24 -17.46 -23.69
N GLN A 379 5.47 -16.98 -23.78
CA GLN A 379 6.67 -17.70 -23.40
C GLN A 379 7.36 -17.00 -22.23
N ARG A 380 8.11 -17.78 -21.45
CA ARG A 380 9.02 -17.19 -20.46
C ARG A 380 10.09 -16.39 -21.20
N PHE A 381 10.16 -15.09 -20.90
CA PHE A 381 11.19 -14.21 -21.41
C PHE A 381 12.28 -14.02 -20.35
N VAL A 382 13.53 -14.09 -20.78
CA VAL A 382 14.71 -13.73 -20.01
C VAL A 382 15.53 -12.78 -20.86
N SER A 383 15.80 -11.58 -20.35
CA SER A 383 16.62 -10.60 -21.04
C SER A 383 18.07 -11.08 -21.17
N HIS A 384 18.85 -10.55 -22.12
CA HIS A 384 20.24 -10.99 -22.31
C HIS A 384 21.10 -10.77 -21.06
N SER A 385 20.84 -9.69 -20.31
CA SER A 385 21.47 -9.41 -19.02
C SER A 385 20.93 -10.28 -17.87
N GLY A 386 19.75 -10.89 -18.01
CA GLY A 386 19.04 -11.61 -16.96
C GLY A 386 18.39 -10.73 -15.89
N ARG A 387 18.38 -9.39 -16.06
CA ARG A 387 17.79 -8.43 -15.11
C ARG A 387 16.29 -8.27 -15.26
N VAL A 388 15.73 -8.74 -16.37
CA VAL A 388 14.28 -8.75 -16.62
C VAL A 388 13.88 -10.16 -17.01
N VAL A 389 13.07 -10.78 -16.15
CA VAL A 389 12.38 -12.04 -16.42
C VAL A 389 10.88 -11.78 -16.37
N ILE A 390 10.17 -12.19 -17.42
CA ILE A 390 8.72 -12.07 -17.49
C ILE A 390 8.15 -13.45 -17.78
N GLU A 391 7.45 -14.00 -16.79
CA GLU A 391 6.75 -15.28 -16.93
C GLU A 391 5.54 -15.16 -17.87
N PRO A 392 5.13 -16.25 -18.53
CA PRO A 392 3.95 -16.22 -19.38
C PRO A 392 2.71 -15.82 -18.58
N ARG A 393 1.73 -15.21 -19.28
CA ARG A 393 0.46 -14.72 -18.70
C ARG A 393 0.58 -13.51 -17.76
N MET A 394 1.78 -12.94 -17.59
CA MET A 394 1.93 -11.69 -16.82
C MET A 394 1.44 -10.46 -17.58
N TRP A 395 1.47 -10.49 -18.91
CA TRP A 395 1.04 -9.39 -19.76
C TRP A 395 -0.47 -9.17 -19.77
N MET A 396 -0.87 -7.89 -19.71
CA MET A 396 -2.26 -7.44 -19.64
C MET A 396 -2.69 -6.57 -20.83
N VAL A 397 -1.78 -6.29 -21.78
CA VAL A 397 -2.03 -5.42 -22.94
C VAL A 397 -3.13 -6.01 -23.82
N ASN A 398 -2.98 -7.23 -24.33
CA ASN A 398 -4.00 -7.89 -25.17
C ASN A 398 -5.35 -7.98 -24.45
N TRP A 399 -5.35 -8.36 -23.16
CA TRP A 399 -6.57 -8.37 -22.35
C TRP A 399 -7.25 -7.00 -22.33
N SER A 400 -6.48 -5.92 -22.09
CA SER A 400 -7.04 -4.57 -21.98
C SER A 400 -7.68 -4.09 -23.29
N LEU A 401 -7.02 -4.39 -24.42
CA LEU A 401 -7.48 -4.02 -25.75
C LEU A 401 -8.77 -4.75 -26.11
N ARG A 402 -8.83 -6.07 -25.87
CA ARG A 402 -10.07 -6.86 -26.04
C ARG A 402 -11.19 -6.36 -25.13
N TYR A 403 -10.88 -6.14 -23.86
CA TYR A 403 -11.86 -5.69 -22.87
C TYR A 403 -12.48 -4.34 -23.24
N ARG A 404 -11.69 -3.42 -23.80
CA ARG A 404 -12.17 -2.08 -24.20
C ARG A 404 -12.58 -2.00 -25.67
N LYS A 405 -12.42 -3.08 -26.44
CA LYS A 405 -12.66 -3.15 -27.89
C LYS A 405 -11.90 -2.04 -28.64
N GLN A 406 -10.61 -1.89 -28.34
CA GLN A 406 -9.73 -0.87 -28.93
C GLN A 406 -8.46 -1.50 -29.52
N SER A 407 -7.81 -0.79 -30.44
CA SER A 407 -6.52 -1.17 -31.03
C SER A 407 -5.34 -0.62 -30.22
N LEU A 408 -4.17 -1.22 -30.39
CA LEU A 408 -2.93 -0.72 -29.79
C LEU A 408 -2.61 0.69 -30.34
N PRO A 409 -2.31 1.69 -29.48
CA PRO A 409 -1.81 2.98 -29.93
C PRO A 409 -0.43 2.87 -30.62
N LYS A 410 -0.19 3.66 -31.67
CA LYS A 410 1.02 3.55 -32.54
C LYS A 410 2.35 3.62 -31.78
N ASP A 411 2.43 4.43 -30.72
CA ASP A 411 3.67 4.66 -29.96
C ASP A 411 3.61 4.10 -28.54
N TYR A 412 2.73 3.11 -28.31
CA TYR A 412 2.59 2.53 -26.97
C TYR A 412 3.88 1.82 -26.55
N LYS A 413 4.40 2.26 -25.40
CA LYS A 413 5.55 1.69 -24.73
C LYS A 413 5.20 1.44 -23.27
N VAL A 414 5.73 0.36 -22.72
CA VAL A 414 5.68 0.12 -21.29
C VAL A 414 6.98 0.59 -20.66
N THR A 415 6.90 1.33 -19.56
CA THR A 415 8.08 1.79 -18.83
C THR A 415 7.98 1.42 -17.36
N TRP A 416 9.12 1.11 -16.74
CA TRP A 416 9.27 0.91 -15.30
C TRP A 416 10.71 1.24 -14.89
N GLU A 417 10.99 1.22 -13.59
CA GLU A 417 12.32 1.48 -13.06
C GLU A 417 12.76 0.31 -12.17
N THR A 418 14.06 0.06 -12.14
CA THR A 418 14.69 -0.63 -11.02
C THR A 418 15.12 0.41 -10.00
N ARG A 419 14.61 0.32 -8.77
CA ARG A 419 14.90 1.28 -7.69
C ARG A 419 15.63 0.61 -6.52
N PRO A 420 16.54 1.33 -5.85
CA PRO A 420 17.15 0.85 -4.63
C PRO A 420 16.19 1.00 -3.45
N LEU A 421 16.27 0.06 -2.52
CA LEU A 421 15.66 0.11 -1.18
C LEU A 421 16.71 0.48 -0.12
N PHE A 422 17.78 1.18 -0.53
CA PHE A 422 18.92 1.53 0.30
C PHE A 422 19.55 2.86 -0.14
N VAL A 423 20.50 3.34 0.67
CA VAL A 423 21.48 4.35 0.26
C VAL A 423 22.89 3.87 0.61
N ASP A 424 23.85 4.01 -0.32
CA ASP A 424 25.27 3.72 -0.05
C ASP A 424 25.94 4.85 0.73
N VAL A 425 25.47 6.08 0.54
CA VAL A 425 25.93 7.27 1.25
C VAL A 425 24.72 7.94 1.86
N TRP A 426 24.67 7.96 3.18
CA TRP A 426 23.69 8.76 3.90
C TRP A 426 24.10 10.23 3.84
N GLN A 427 23.19 11.07 3.38
CA GLN A 427 23.32 12.52 3.44
C GLN A 427 22.30 13.03 4.45
N SER A 428 22.76 13.72 5.50
CA SER A 428 21.85 14.21 6.53
C SER A 428 20.84 15.19 5.92
N PRO A 429 19.53 14.95 6.02
CA PRO A 429 18.53 15.90 5.58
C PRO A 429 18.55 17.16 6.44
N ALA A 430 18.15 18.30 5.87
CA ALA A 430 17.95 19.51 6.64
C ALA A 430 16.75 19.35 7.58
N VAL A 431 17.01 19.38 8.89
CA VAL A 431 15.96 19.35 9.93
C VAL A 431 15.45 20.77 10.15
N THR A 432 14.35 21.12 9.48
CA THR A 432 13.75 22.46 9.48
C THR A 432 12.60 22.62 10.48
N ASP A 433 12.00 21.53 10.93
CA ASP A 433 10.88 21.48 11.86
C ASP A 433 11.17 20.39 12.90
N SER A 434 11.52 20.79 14.12
CA SER A 434 11.89 19.86 15.19
C SER A 434 10.73 18.97 15.65
N SER A 435 9.48 19.29 15.28
CA SER A 435 8.33 18.44 15.58
C SER A 435 8.26 17.20 14.69
N LYS A 436 8.94 17.20 13.54
CA LYS A 436 8.88 16.12 12.55
C LYS A 436 10.05 15.18 12.61
N GLU A 437 9.81 13.96 12.15
CA GLU A 437 10.87 13.00 11.90
C GLU A 437 11.42 13.14 10.48
N TYR A 438 12.74 13.00 10.34
CA TYR A 438 13.45 13.00 9.05
C TYR A 438 14.16 11.66 8.85
N PRO A 439 13.42 10.56 8.64
CA PRO A 439 14.00 9.24 8.45
C PRO A 439 14.60 9.09 7.05
N THR A 440 15.77 8.47 6.97
CA THR A 440 16.32 7.92 5.72
C THR A 440 16.39 6.41 5.85
N VAL A 441 15.78 5.68 4.90
CA VAL A 441 15.94 4.23 4.82
C VAL A 441 17.37 3.94 4.40
N LEU A 442 18.16 3.37 5.32
CA LEU A 442 19.54 2.97 5.00
C LEU A 442 19.54 1.69 4.18
N ALA A 443 18.67 0.74 4.56
CA ALA A 443 18.38 -0.47 3.80
C ALA A 443 17.04 -1.08 4.19
N GLN A 444 16.37 -1.69 3.22
CA GLN A 444 15.10 -2.38 3.38
C GLN A 444 15.05 -3.61 2.46
N GLY A 445 14.48 -4.70 2.97
CA GLY A 445 14.31 -5.94 2.21
C GLY A 445 15.42 -6.97 2.45
N MET A 446 16.27 -6.74 3.46
CA MET A 446 17.27 -7.71 3.89
C MET A 446 16.60 -9.03 4.31
N LYS A 447 17.35 -10.13 4.35
CA LYS A 447 16.87 -11.33 5.02
C LYS A 447 16.58 -11.02 6.49
N ASN A 448 15.38 -11.31 6.99
CA ASN A 448 15.04 -11.05 8.40
C ASN A 448 15.98 -11.84 9.34
N GLY A 449 16.90 -11.16 10.02
CA GLY A 449 17.99 -11.80 10.72
C GLY A 449 18.90 -10.82 11.45
N ASP A 450 20.05 -11.33 11.92
CA ASP A 450 21.06 -10.54 12.60
C ASP A 450 21.96 -9.84 11.57
N HIS A 451 22.22 -8.55 11.79
CA HIS A 451 22.99 -7.67 10.91
C HIS A 451 23.84 -6.69 11.72
N SER A 452 24.82 -6.10 11.06
CA SER A 452 25.64 -5.01 11.57
C SER A 452 25.56 -3.80 10.63
N LEU A 453 25.26 -2.63 11.20
CA LEU A 453 25.34 -1.34 10.53
C LEU A 453 26.62 -0.62 10.96
N THR A 454 27.29 0.02 10.02
CA THR A 454 28.31 1.04 10.27
C THR A 454 28.02 2.28 9.42
N LEU A 455 28.04 3.46 10.05
CA LEU A 455 28.06 4.76 9.37
C LEU A 455 29.46 5.36 9.54
N ASN A 456 30.21 5.48 8.45
CA ASN A 456 31.55 6.07 8.43
C ASN A 456 31.49 7.51 7.91
N PRO A 457 31.79 8.54 8.72
CA PRO A 457 31.76 9.93 8.27
C PRO A 457 32.73 10.16 7.10
N GLN A 458 32.27 10.80 6.03
CA GLN A 458 33.16 11.23 4.93
C GLN A 458 34.00 12.46 5.30
N THR A 459 33.70 13.11 6.42
CA THR A 459 34.47 14.21 6.99
C THR A 459 34.54 13.99 8.50
N PRO A 460 35.71 14.16 9.14
CA PRO A 460 35.85 13.98 10.57
C PRO A 460 34.86 14.85 11.35
N GLY A 461 34.15 14.25 12.29
CA GLY A 461 33.17 14.95 13.11
C GLY A 461 32.01 14.06 13.55
N LYS A 462 31.18 14.59 14.44
CA LYS A 462 30.00 13.89 14.93
C LYS A 462 28.89 13.93 13.88
N LEU A 463 28.34 12.77 13.54
CA LEU A 463 27.18 12.68 12.65
C LEU A 463 25.91 13.21 13.35
N PRO A 464 25.06 14.00 12.65
CA PRO A 464 23.80 14.52 13.19
C PRO A 464 22.72 13.43 13.17
N VAL A 465 22.90 12.39 13.99
CA VAL A 465 21.97 11.27 14.14
C VAL A 465 21.24 11.39 15.46
N LYS A 466 19.91 11.29 15.42
CA LYS A 466 19.04 11.24 16.61
C LYS A 466 18.89 9.81 17.12
N ALA A 467 18.57 8.90 16.22
CA ALA A 467 18.31 7.50 16.52
C ALA A 467 18.42 6.63 15.27
N PHE A 468 18.49 5.32 15.46
CA PHE A 468 18.22 4.32 14.45
C PHE A 468 16.86 3.69 14.70
N ARG A 469 16.09 3.40 13.64
CA ARG A 469 14.82 2.67 13.73
C ARG A 469 14.95 1.33 13.03
N ILE A 470 14.84 0.26 13.80
CA ILE A 470 14.99 -1.12 13.32
C ILE A 470 13.61 -1.73 13.13
N TYR A 471 13.41 -2.44 12.03
CA TYR A 471 12.16 -3.12 11.70
C TYR A 471 12.39 -4.62 11.59
N ARG A 472 11.62 -5.40 12.36
CA ARG A 472 11.73 -6.85 12.48
C ARG A 472 10.37 -7.50 12.20
N PRO A 473 10.14 -8.00 10.98
CA PRO A 473 8.94 -8.76 10.68
C PRO A 473 8.73 -9.91 11.69
N PRO A 474 7.49 -10.20 12.07
CA PRO A 474 7.17 -11.18 13.10
C PRO A 474 7.39 -12.62 12.64
N LEU A 475 7.29 -12.88 11.33
CA LEU A 475 7.50 -14.21 10.77
C LEU A 475 8.86 -14.31 10.09
N LYS A 476 9.40 -15.53 10.09
CA LYS A 476 10.53 -15.90 9.24
C LYS A 476 9.99 -16.27 7.87
N VAL A 477 10.72 -15.92 6.81
CA VAL A 477 10.43 -16.42 5.46
C VAL A 477 10.49 -17.95 5.48
N SER A 478 9.44 -18.61 4.99
CA SER A 478 9.41 -20.07 4.86
C SER A 478 10.51 -20.55 3.92
N ALA A 479 11.23 -21.61 4.27
CA ALA A 479 12.34 -22.16 3.48
C ALA A 479 11.93 -22.89 2.19
N GLU A 480 10.65 -22.83 1.80
CA GLU A 480 10.07 -23.54 0.64
C GLU A 480 9.87 -22.65 -0.61
N GLU A 481 10.41 -21.43 -0.63
CA GLU A 481 10.44 -20.55 -1.82
C GLU A 481 11.88 -20.39 -2.33
#